data_AF-A0A1I1ZNU9-F1
#
_entry.id   AF-A0A1I1ZNU9-F1
#
_cell.length_a   1.000
_cell.length_b   1.000
_cell.length_c   1.000
_cell.angle_alpha   90.00
_cell.angle_beta   90.00
_cell.angle_gamma   90.00
#
_symmetry.space_group_name_H-M   'P 1'
#
loop_
_entity.id
_entity.type
_entity.pdbx_description
1 polymer ?
#
loop_
_entity_poly.entity_id
_entity_poly.type
_entity_poly.pdbx_seq_one_letter_code
_entity_poly.pdbx_strand_id
1 'polypeptide(L)'
;MAISNDTGTFCPNVLTEHAPTSPLGRPFHGADTDSSFQLRTHNDLASISMAINVLTGILANSDTFRDLQACNVPVQQGEWPLPPTCVEGVFTAVHYLSRYAESLSYRLDEAEEGIAP
;
A
#
# COMPACT_ATOMS: atom_id res chain seq x y z
N MET A 1 -22.88 -29.90 -35.47
CA MET A 1 -22.79 -28.51 -34.99
C MET A 1 -22.24 -28.57 -33.57
N ALA A 2 -21.02 -28.08 -33.38
CA ALA A 2 -20.39 -27.97 -32.07
C ALA A 2 -20.89 -26.69 -31.38
N ILE A 3 -21.26 -26.79 -30.12
CA ILE A 3 -21.40 -25.62 -29.25
C ILE A 3 -20.44 -25.86 -28.10
N SER A 4 -19.31 -25.17 -28.15
CA SER A 4 -18.30 -25.13 -27.09
C SER A 4 -18.88 -24.33 -25.93
N ASN A 5 -19.08 -24.97 -24.78
CA ASN A 5 -19.34 -24.27 -23.52
C ASN A 5 -18.03 -24.21 -22.73
N ASP A 6 -17.12 -23.34 -23.20
CA ASP A 6 -16.12 -22.75 -22.33
C ASP A 6 -16.83 -21.80 -21.38
N THR A 7 -17.15 -22.30 -20.20
CA THR A 7 -17.46 -21.46 -19.05
C THR A 7 -16.84 -22.11 -17.83
N GLY A 8 -15.52 -22.27 -17.89
CA GLY A 8 -14.70 -22.40 -16.69
C GLY A 8 -14.92 -21.14 -15.86
N THR A 9 -15.92 -21.22 -14.98
CA THR A 9 -16.17 -20.21 -13.96
C THR A 9 -14.93 -20.26 -13.09
N PHE A 10 -14.04 -19.29 -13.29
CA PHE A 10 -12.88 -19.11 -12.44
C PHE A 10 -13.44 -18.71 -11.08
N CYS A 11 -13.75 -19.69 -10.23
CA CYS A 11 -13.99 -19.47 -8.83
C CYS A 11 -12.64 -19.01 -8.26
N PRO A 12 -12.44 -17.73 -7.90
CA PRO A 12 -11.27 -17.40 -7.12
C PRO A 12 -11.37 -18.26 -5.86
N ASN A 13 -10.32 -19.03 -5.61
CA ASN A 13 -10.21 -19.90 -4.45
C ASN A 13 -10.78 -19.17 -3.24
N VAL A 14 -11.75 -19.81 -2.59
CA VAL A 14 -12.37 -19.39 -1.34
C VAL A 14 -11.27 -18.86 -0.45
N LEU A 15 -11.28 -17.54 -0.22
CA LEU A 15 -10.51 -16.91 0.85
C LEU A 15 -10.93 -17.66 2.10
N THR A 16 -10.04 -18.52 2.60
CA THR A 16 -10.20 -19.16 3.90
C THR A 16 -10.50 -18.04 4.89
N GLU A 17 -11.47 -18.26 5.78
CA GLU A 17 -12.04 -17.30 6.75
C GLU A 17 -11.01 -16.68 7.73
N HIS A 18 -9.72 -16.92 7.51
CA HIS A 18 -8.58 -16.51 8.32
C HIS A 18 -7.49 -15.77 7.54
N ALA A 19 -7.64 -15.55 6.23
CA ALA A 19 -6.72 -14.66 5.53
C ALA A 19 -6.91 -13.23 6.06
N PRO A 20 -5.86 -12.53 6.54
CA PRO A 20 -6.01 -11.14 6.93
C PRO A 20 -6.56 -10.38 5.73
N THR A 21 -7.70 -9.72 5.90
CA THR A 21 -8.27 -8.85 4.88
C THR A 21 -7.83 -7.42 5.17
N SER A 22 -7.54 -6.65 4.13
CA SER A 22 -7.43 -5.20 4.23
C SER A 22 -8.65 -4.64 5.00
N PRO A 23 -8.51 -3.50 5.70
CA PRO A 23 -9.63 -2.85 6.39
C PRO A 23 -10.87 -2.61 5.49
N LEU A 24 -10.70 -2.63 4.16
CA LEU A 24 -11.77 -2.52 3.17
C LEU A 24 -12.24 -3.86 2.60
N GLY A 25 -11.97 -4.97 3.28
CA GLY A 25 -12.35 -6.33 2.86
C GLY A 25 -11.62 -6.83 1.60
N ARG A 26 -10.58 -6.12 1.14
CA ARG A 26 -9.77 -6.55 0.00
C ARG A 26 -8.75 -7.60 0.47
N PRO A 27 -8.48 -8.65 -0.33
CA PRO A 27 -7.34 -9.52 -0.05
C PRO A 27 -6.09 -8.65 0.05
N PHE A 28 -5.25 -8.85 1.06
CA PHE A 28 -3.87 -8.39 0.94
C PHE A 28 -3.27 -9.04 -0.32
N HIS A 29 -2.37 -8.33 -1.00
CA HIS A 29 -1.68 -8.88 -2.16
C HIS A 29 -1.15 -10.24 -1.74
N GLY A 30 -1.64 -11.31 -2.40
CA GLY A 30 -1.31 -12.67 -2.00
C GLY A 30 0.20 -12.76 -1.98
N ALA A 31 0.79 -12.96 -0.80
CA ALA A 31 2.18 -13.28 -0.72
C ALA A 31 2.33 -14.56 -1.56
N ASP A 32 2.94 -14.46 -2.73
CA ASP A 32 3.33 -15.63 -3.50
C ASP A 32 4.26 -16.42 -2.58
N THR A 33 3.71 -17.39 -1.86
CA THR A 33 4.44 -18.20 -0.89
C THR A 33 5.60 -18.94 -1.54
N ASP A 34 5.55 -19.07 -2.87
CA ASP A 34 6.52 -19.76 -3.71
C ASP A 34 7.64 -18.85 -4.27
N SER A 35 7.61 -17.54 -3.98
CA SER A 35 8.63 -16.60 -4.47
C SER A 35 9.97 -16.72 -3.71
N SER A 36 11.07 -16.16 -4.25
CA SER A 36 12.34 -16.09 -3.51
C SER A 36 12.28 -15.01 -2.41
N PHE A 37 13.11 -15.12 -1.37
CA PHE A 37 13.18 -14.10 -0.32
C PHE A 37 13.49 -12.70 -0.87
N GLN A 38 14.42 -12.63 -1.83
CA GLN A 38 14.78 -11.37 -2.52
C GLN A 38 13.57 -10.80 -3.28
N LEU A 39 12.86 -11.63 -4.06
CA LEU A 39 11.69 -11.17 -4.83
C LEU A 39 10.57 -10.65 -3.92
N ARG A 40 10.29 -11.33 -2.80
CA ARG A 40 9.34 -10.84 -1.78
C ARG A 40 9.76 -9.50 -1.20
N THR A 41 11.02 -9.39 -0.79
CA THR A 41 11.54 -8.18 -0.13
C THR A 41 11.51 -6.98 -1.08
N HIS A 42 11.82 -7.17 -2.36
CA HIS A 42 11.67 -6.12 -3.38
C HIS A 42 10.21 -5.71 -3.60
N ASN A 43 9.27 -6.68 -3.63
CA ASN A 43 7.84 -6.39 -3.78
C ASN A 43 7.31 -5.61 -2.56
N ASP A 44 7.71 -6.02 -1.35
CA ASP A 44 7.37 -5.33 -0.11
C ASP A 44 7.90 -3.88 -0.14
N LEU A 45 9.16 -3.68 -0.52
CA LEU A 45 9.76 -2.34 -0.67
C LEU A 45 9.02 -1.47 -1.68
N ALA A 46 8.65 -2.02 -2.84
CA ALA A 46 7.88 -1.29 -3.85
C ALA A 46 6.49 -0.92 -3.32
N SER A 47 5.83 -1.84 -2.63
CA SER A 47 4.50 -1.64 -2.03
C SER A 47 4.53 -0.60 -0.92
N ILE A 48 5.54 -0.62 -0.05
CA ILE A 48 5.73 0.37 1.01
C ILE A 48 6.03 1.75 0.40
N SER A 49 6.88 1.82 -0.62
CA SER A 49 7.18 3.07 -1.32
C SER A 49 5.92 3.68 -1.94
N MET A 50 5.08 2.85 -2.55
CA MET A 50 3.79 3.29 -3.09
C MET A 50 2.86 3.81 -1.99
N ALA A 51 2.78 3.11 -0.85
CA ALA A 51 1.96 3.54 0.29
C ALA A 51 2.42 4.90 0.83
N ILE A 52 3.74 5.08 1.03
CA ILE A 52 4.32 6.36 1.48
C ILE A 52 3.97 7.50 0.52
N ASN A 53 4.09 7.27 -0.79
CA ASN A 53 3.77 8.27 -1.80
C ASN A 53 2.30 8.70 -1.75
N VAL A 54 1.38 7.73 -1.66
CA VAL A 54 -0.06 8.02 -1.54
C VAL A 54 -0.37 8.79 -0.26
N LEU A 55 0.16 8.36 0.89
CA LEU A 55 -0.05 9.04 2.18
C LEU A 55 0.51 10.47 2.18
N THR A 56 1.68 10.68 1.59
CA THR A 56 2.29 12.01 1.43
C THR A 56 1.43 12.90 0.54
N GLY A 57 0.89 12.38 -0.56
CA GLY A 57 -0.05 13.10 -1.42
C GLY A 57 -1.33 13.50 -0.71
N ILE A 58 -1.88 12.63 0.14
CA ILE A 58 -3.05 12.93 0.98
C ILE A 58 -2.76 14.09 1.94
N LEU A 59 -1.59 14.10 2.58
CA LEU A 59 -1.17 15.20 3.46
C LEU A 59 -1.04 16.53 2.68
N ALA A 60 -0.35 16.52 1.54
CA ALA A 60 -0.16 17.70 0.71
C ALA A 60 -1.50 18.27 0.19
N ASN A 61 -2.43 17.40 -0.20
CA ASN A 61 -3.78 17.81 -0.60
C ASN A 61 -4.53 18.46 0.57
N SER A 62 -4.46 17.83 1.75
CA SER A 62 -5.08 18.39 2.96
C SER A 62 -4.55 19.79 3.29
N ASP A 63 -3.24 20.01 3.19
CA ASP A 63 -2.63 21.33 3.43
C ASP A 63 -3.05 22.34 2.36
N THR A 64 -3.07 21.94 1.09
CA THR A 64 -3.56 22.78 -0.01
C THR A 64 -5.00 23.24 0.23
N PHE A 65 -5.88 22.36 0.74
CA PHE A 65 -7.25 22.74 1.08
C PHE A 65 -7.34 23.73 2.26
N ARG A 66 -6.46 23.62 3.25
CA ARG A 66 -6.37 24.60 4.34
C ARG A 66 -5.98 25.97 3.80
N ASP A 67 -5.02 26.02 2.89
CA ASP A 67 -4.56 27.27 2.26
C ASP A 67 -5.65 27.91 1.39
N LEU A 68 -6.39 27.11 0.61
CA LEU A 68 -7.52 27.59 -0.19
C LEU A 68 -8.65 28.14 0.67
N GLN A 69 -8.98 27.50 1.80
CA GLN A 69 -9.95 28.03 2.76
C GLN A 69 -9.47 29.34 3.38
N ALA A 70 -8.20 29.46 3.77
CA ALA A 70 -7.63 30.69 4.30
C ALA A 70 -7.68 31.85 3.28
N CYS A 71 -7.59 31.53 1.99
CA CYS A 71 -7.73 32.49 0.88
C CYS A 71 -9.19 32.78 0.48
N ASN A 72 -10.19 32.24 1.19
CA ASN A 72 -11.62 32.33 0.84
C ASN A 72 -11.95 31.81 -0.57
N VAL A 73 -11.20 30.83 -1.09
CA VAL A 73 -11.49 30.18 -2.36
C VAL A 73 -12.57 29.10 -2.12
N PRO A 74 -13.65 29.07 -2.92
CA PRO A 74 -14.67 28.03 -2.79
C PRO A 74 -14.10 26.66 -3.14
N VAL A 75 -14.20 25.72 -2.20
CA VAL A 75 -13.83 24.30 -2.34
C VAL A 75 -15.00 23.48 -2.88
N GLN A 76 -14.72 22.41 -3.64
CA GLN A 76 -15.79 21.54 -4.15
C GLN A 76 -16.42 20.71 -3.01
N GLN A 77 -17.69 20.32 -3.17
CA GLN A 77 -18.35 19.45 -2.19
C GLN A 77 -17.63 18.10 -2.09
N GLY A 78 -17.23 17.73 -0.87
CA GLY A 78 -16.50 16.49 -0.57
C GLY A 78 -15.01 16.69 -0.38
N GLU A 79 -14.48 17.88 -0.70
CA GLU A 79 -13.08 18.23 -0.48
C GLU A 79 -12.94 18.96 0.86
N TRP A 80 -12.50 18.22 1.88
CA TRP A 80 -12.22 18.79 3.20
C TRP A 80 -10.80 18.45 3.62
N PRO A 81 -10.07 19.39 4.25
CA PRO A 81 -8.79 19.06 4.85
C PRO A 81 -8.98 17.96 5.88
N LEU A 82 -7.99 17.09 6.01
CA LEU A 82 -8.01 16.03 7.01
C LEU A 82 -8.12 16.64 8.40
N PRO A 83 -8.90 16.03 9.33
CA PRO A 83 -8.86 16.39 10.74
C PRO A 83 -7.44 16.34 11.29
N PRO A 84 -7.05 17.20 12.26
CA PRO A 84 -5.70 17.22 12.82
C PRO A 84 -5.21 15.86 13.31
N THR A 85 -6.08 15.09 13.98
CA THR A 85 -5.77 13.73 14.45
C THR A 85 -5.47 12.76 13.31
N CYS A 86 -6.13 12.91 12.16
CA CYS A 86 -5.84 12.12 10.97
C CYS A 86 -4.50 12.51 10.34
N VAL A 87 -4.16 13.81 10.32
CA VAL A 87 -2.86 14.30 9.85
C VAL A 87 -1.72 13.70 10.68
N GLU A 88 -1.82 13.76 12.01
CA GLU A 88 -0.84 13.17 12.93
C GLU A 88 -0.71 11.65 12.73
N GLY A 89 -1.83 10.95 12.58
CA GLY A 89 -1.85 9.51 12.32
C GLY A 89 -1.18 9.13 11.01
N VAL A 90 -1.45 9.88 9.92
CA VAL A 90 -0.83 9.66 8.62
C VAL A 90 0.67 9.96 8.66
N PHE A 91 1.09 11.04 9.32
CA PHE A 91 2.50 11.36 9.51
C PHE A 91 3.24 10.25 10.28
N THR A 92 2.62 9.75 11.35
CA THR A 92 3.13 8.62 12.13
C THR A 92 3.26 7.36 11.28
N ALA A 93 2.25 7.07 10.44
CA ALA A 93 2.28 5.92 9.54
C ALA A 93 3.43 6.04 8.51
N VAL A 94 3.61 7.20 7.90
CA VAL A 94 4.74 7.46 6.98
C VAL A 94 6.07 7.24 7.70
N HIS A 95 6.23 7.74 8.93
CA HIS A 95 7.45 7.54 9.72
C HIS A 95 7.79 6.05 9.93
N TYR A 96 6.82 5.26 10.39
CA TYR A 96 7.03 3.83 10.64
C TYR A 96 7.23 3.03 9.36
N LEU A 97 6.52 3.37 8.26
CA LEU A 97 6.71 2.73 6.96
C LEU A 97 8.10 3.01 6.40
N SER A 98 8.62 4.24 6.51
CA SER A 98 9.97 4.58 6.08
C SER A 98 11.03 3.82 6.88
N ARG A 99 10.90 3.79 8.21
CA ARG A 99 11.77 3.01 9.10
C ARG A 99 11.78 1.53 8.74
N TYR A 100 10.60 0.99 8.42
CA TYR A 100 10.48 -0.41 8.04
C TYR A 100 11.11 -0.67 6.66
N ALA A 101 10.91 0.22 5.68
CA ALA A 101 11.57 0.13 4.38
C ALA A 101 13.10 0.16 4.51
N GLU A 102 13.66 1.06 5.33
CA GLU A 102 15.10 1.07 5.62
C GLU A 102 15.58 -0.27 6.18
N SER A 103 14.86 -0.82 7.17
CA SER A 103 15.18 -2.14 7.73
C SER A 103 15.08 -3.26 6.70
N LEU A 104 14.14 -3.19 5.75
CA LEU A 104 14.02 -4.18 4.68
C LEU A 104 15.20 -4.11 3.71
N SER A 105 15.64 -2.90 3.35
CA SER A 105 16.79 -2.68 2.47
C SER A 105 18.07 -3.26 3.08
N TYR A 106 18.33 -3.04 4.37
CA TYR A 106 19.51 -3.63 5.04
C TYR A 106 19.53 -5.16 4.96
N ARG A 107 18.37 -5.81 5.18
CA ARG A 107 18.28 -7.28 5.08
C ARG A 107 18.48 -7.79 3.65
N LEU A 108 18.14 -6.98 2.66
CA LEU A 108 18.36 -7.31 1.26
C LEU A 108 19.86 -7.26 0.93
N ASP A 109 20.54 -6.20 1.36
CA ASP A 109 21.99 -6.03 1.17
C ASP A 109 22.79 -7.17 1.84
N GLU A 110 22.42 -7.55 3.08
CA GLU A 110 23.04 -8.69 3.79
C GLU A 110 22.83 -10.03 3.06
N ALA A 111 21.67 -10.21 2.42
CA ALA A 111 21.37 -11.41 1.65
C ALA A 111 22.14 -11.46 0.32
N GLU A 112 22.53 -10.31 -0.24
CA GLU A 112 23.38 -10.24 -1.43
C GLU A 112 24.86 -10.45 -1.10
N GLU A 113 25.37 -9.90 0.01
CA GLU A 113 26.76 -10.06 0.44
C GLU A 113 27.09 -11.49 0.93
N GLY A 114 26.14 -12.19 1.55
CA GLY A 114 26.31 -13.57 2.03
C GLY A 114 26.42 -14.64 0.94
N ILE A 115 26.35 -14.26 -0.33
CA ILE A 115 26.40 -15.16 -1.51
C ILE A 115 27.71 -14.97 -2.31
N ALA A 116 28.66 -14.16 -1.84
CA ALA A 116 29.97 -14.07 -2.48
C ALA A 116 30.84 -15.32 -2.19
N PRO A 117 31.42 -15.98 -3.23
CA PRO A 117 32.24 -17.19 -3.08
C PRO A 117 33.61 -16.96 -2.42
#